data_AF-A0A094A9Y6-F1
#
_entry.id   AF-A0A094A9Y6-F1
#
_cell.length_a   1.000
_cell.length_b   1.000
_cell.length_c   1.000
_cell.angle_alpha   90.00
_cell.angle_beta   90.00
_cell.angle_gamma   90.00
#
_symmetry.space_group_name_H-M   'P 1'
#
loop_
_entity.id
_entity.type
_entity.pdbx_description
1 polymer ?
#
loop_
_entity_poly.entity_id
_entity_poly.type
_entity_poly.pdbx_seq_one_letter_code
_entity_poly.pdbx_strand_id
1 'polypeptide(L)'
;MLNLANPAAAYRWWRLPADGIGLARMEFVVTNAIQVHPMALVHFDRLKDEKAKEEIARLTTAYKYKPDYFVDKLSHGFAALCATVYPKPAIIRLSDFKTNEYANLIGGAEFEPKEENPMLGFRGASRYYSPRYKEGFALECRALKRLRDEMGFTNAIVMVP
;
A
#
# COMPACT_ATOMS: atom_id res chain seq x y z
N MET A 1 2.38 0.82 22.87
CA MET A 1 1.96 0.63 21.45
C MET A 1 2.79 -0.47 20.79
N LEU A 2 2.32 -1.08 19.69
CA LEU A 2 3.00 -2.16 18.96
C LEU A 2 3.47 -1.74 17.56
N ASN A 3 4.53 -2.35 17.05
CA ASN A 3 4.92 -2.30 15.63
C ASN A 3 4.36 -3.54 14.92
N LEU A 4 3.40 -3.34 14.01
CA LEU A 4 2.60 -4.40 13.41
C LEU A 4 2.32 -4.11 11.94
N ALA A 5 2.79 -4.97 11.04
CA ALA A 5 2.54 -4.83 9.60
C ALA A 5 1.64 -5.95 9.03
N ASN A 6 1.58 -7.11 9.70
CA ASN A 6 0.84 -8.28 9.23
C ASN A 6 -0.50 -8.41 9.97
N PRO A 7 -1.66 -8.35 9.28
CA PRO A 7 -2.97 -8.55 9.90
C PRO A 7 -3.10 -9.85 10.68
N ALA A 8 -2.57 -10.97 10.16
CA ALA A 8 -2.63 -12.27 10.84
C ALA A 8 -1.86 -12.25 12.18
N ALA A 9 -0.72 -11.56 12.22
CA ALA A 9 0.03 -11.37 13.47
C ALA A 9 -0.72 -10.45 14.45
N ALA A 10 -1.37 -9.39 13.94
CA ALA A 10 -2.17 -8.49 14.75
C ALA A 10 -3.32 -9.23 15.48
N TYR A 11 -4.02 -10.15 14.79
CA TYR A 11 -5.06 -11.00 15.41
C TYR A 11 -4.51 -12.01 16.41
N ARG A 12 -3.21 -12.30 16.43
CA ARG A 12 -2.61 -13.14 17.47
C ARG A 12 -2.27 -12.32 18.73
N TRP A 13 -1.90 -11.06 18.56
CA TRP A 13 -1.36 -10.22 19.62
C TRP A 13 -2.32 -9.17 20.17
N TRP A 14 -3.56 -9.11 19.66
CA TRP A 14 -4.56 -8.12 20.10
C TRP A 14 -4.84 -8.12 21.61
N ARG A 15 -4.62 -9.25 22.31
CA ARG A 15 -4.80 -9.36 23.77
C ARG A 15 -3.65 -8.78 24.58
N LEU A 16 -2.52 -8.43 23.95
CA LEU A 16 -1.43 -7.80 24.67
C LEU A 16 -1.89 -6.44 25.22
N PRO A 17 -1.49 -6.06 26.44
CA PRO A 17 -1.83 -4.77 27.03
C PRO A 17 -1.03 -3.65 26.34
N ALA A 18 -1.47 -3.25 25.15
CA ALA A 18 -0.85 -2.21 24.34
C ALA A 18 -1.84 -1.09 24.02
N ASP A 19 -1.32 0.14 23.94
CA ASP A 19 -2.12 1.35 23.66
C ASP A 19 -2.42 1.59 22.18
N GLY A 20 -2.45 0.52 21.38
CA GLY A 20 -2.66 0.58 19.94
C GLY A 20 -1.42 0.25 19.11
N ILE A 21 -1.48 0.55 17.81
CA ILE A 21 -0.40 0.33 16.85
C ILE A 21 0.37 1.63 16.66
N GLY A 22 1.65 1.63 17.05
CA GLY A 22 2.54 2.78 16.91
C GLY A 22 3.21 2.87 15.54
N LEU A 23 3.24 1.75 14.81
CA LEU A 23 3.71 1.72 13.43
C LEU A 23 3.10 0.54 12.68
N ALA A 24 2.22 0.84 11.73
CA ALA A 24 1.74 -0.08 10.71
C ALA A 24 2.38 0.26 9.37
N ARG A 25 3.16 -0.68 8.84
CA ARG A 25 3.90 -0.55 7.59
C ARG A 25 3.06 -1.06 6.43
N MET A 26 2.74 -0.21 5.47
CA MET A 26 1.89 -0.60 4.34
C MET A 26 2.54 -1.57 3.37
N GLU A 27 3.86 -1.65 3.37
CA GLU A 27 4.65 -2.48 2.46
C GLU A 27 4.23 -3.96 2.55
N PHE A 28 3.86 -4.44 3.75
CA PHE A 28 3.38 -5.81 3.91
C PHE A 28 2.08 -6.07 3.14
N VAL A 29 1.12 -5.15 3.21
CA VAL A 29 -0.16 -5.27 2.49
C VAL A 29 0.10 -5.21 0.98
N VAL A 30 0.96 -4.30 0.53
CA VAL A 30 1.30 -4.19 -0.88
C VAL A 30 1.99 -5.45 -1.39
N THR A 31 3.04 -5.94 -0.73
CA THR A 31 3.81 -7.10 -1.22
C THR A 31 3.02 -8.41 -1.16
N ASN A 32 2.15 -8.62 -0.16
CA ASN A 32 1.46 -9.91 0.03
C ASN A 32 0.05 -9.95 -0.57
N ALA A 33 -0.72 -8.86 -0.45
CA ALA A 33 -2.12 -8.86 -0.87
C ALA A 33 -2.34 -8.19 -2.22
N ILE A 34 -1.51 -7.21 -2.60
CA ILE A 34 -1.69 -6.43 -3.83
C ILE A 34 -0.78 -6.95 -4.94
N GLN A 35 0.50 -7.16 -4.65
CA GLN A 35 1.57 -7.69 -5.50
C GLN A 35 1.92 -6.87 -6.76
N VAL A 36 1.02 -5.98 -7.19
CA VAL A 36 1.13 -5.18 -8.41
C VAL A 36 1.61 -3.77 -8.10
N HIS A 37 2.48 -3.24 -8.96
CA HIS A 37 2.92 -1.85 -8.89
C HIS A 37 1.74 -0.87 -9.15
N PRO A 38 1.52 0.17 -8.33
CA PRO A 38 0.37 1.07 -8.48
C PRO A 38 0.28 1.70 -9.86
N MET A 39 1.41 2.16 -10.41
CA MET A 39 1.45 2.79 -11.73
C MET A 39 1.17 1.80 -12.87
N ALA A 40 1.40 0.50 -12.67
CA ALA A 40 1.04 -0.54 -13.64
C ALA A 40 -0.48 -0.75 -13.71
N LEU A 41 -1.21 -0.51 -12.60
CA LEU A 41 -2.67 -0.52 -12.60
C LEU A 41 -3.23 0.74 -13.25
N VAL A 42 -2.61 1.90 -13.01
CA VAL A 42 -3.01 3.19 -13.59
C VAL A 42 -2.77 3.24 -15.10
N HIS A 43 -1.63 2.73 -15.56
CA HIS A 43 -1.22 2.76 -16.97
C HIS A 43 -1.22 1.38 -17.62
N PHE A 44 -2.14 0.51 -17.21
CA PHE A 44 -2.21 -0.89 -17.65
C PHE A 44 -2.13 -1.06 -19.18
N ASP A 45 -2.88 -0.25 -19.93
CA ASP A 45 -2.92 -0.33 -21.40
C ASP A 45 -1.60 0.04 -22.07
N ARG A 46 -0.72 0.75 -21.36
CA ARG A 46 0.59 1.21 -21.86
C ARG A 46 1.75 0.30 -21.45
N LEU A 47 1.50 -0.69 -20.59
CA LEU A 47 2.54 -1.63 -20.15
C LEU A 47 3.09 -2.40 -21.35
N LYS A 48 4.39 -2.70 -21.38
CA LYS A 48 5.01 -3.46 -22.48
C LYS A 48 5.24 -4.92 -22.11
N ASP A 49 5.40 -5.20 -20.82
CA ASP A 49 5.51 -6.55 -20.31
C ASP A 49 4.16 -7.28 -20.41
N GLU A 50 4.01 -8.11 -21.45
CA GLU A 50 2.81 -8.90 -21.69
C GLU A 50 2.55 -9.95 -20.59
N LYS A 51 3.60 -10.50 -19.97
CA LYS A 51 3.41 -11.43 -18.84
C LYS A 51 2.86 -10.71 -17.62
N ALA A 52 3.37 -9.51 -17.34
CA ALA A 52 2.83 -8.67 -16.28
C ALA A 52 1.39 -8.25 -16.59
N LYS A 53 1.05 -7.92 -17.84
CA LYS A 53 -0.33 -7.61 -18.24
C LYS A 53 -1.28 -8.77 -17.99
N GLU A 54 -0.92 -9.97 -18.43
CA GLU A 54 -1.74 -11.18 -18.22
C GLU A 54 -2.00 -11.42 -16.73
N GLU A 55 -0.96 -11.32 -15.92
CA GLU A 55 -1.06 -11.53 -14.47
C GLU A 55 -1.90 -10.45 -13.78
N ILE A 56 -1.69 -9.18 -14.14
CA ILE A 56 -2.51 -8.07 -13.64
C ILE A 56 -3.97 -8.25 -14.06
N ALA A 57 -4.24 -8.65 -15.31
CA ALA A 57 -5.60 -8.91 -15.78
C ALA A 57 -6.27 -10.00 -14.94
N ARG A 58 -5.55 -11.10 -14.66
CA ARG A 58 -6.02 -12.18 -13.80
C ARG A 58 -6.36 -11.70 -12.39
N LEU A 59 -5.44 -11.01 -11.71
CA LEU A 59 -5.63 -10.50 -10.34
C LEU A 59 -6.77 -9.47 -10.25
N THR A 60 -7.00 -8.72 -11.32
CA THR A 60 -7.99 -7.63 -11.37
C THR A 60 -9.31 -8.01 -12.04
N THR A 61 -9.57 -9.30 -12.29
CA THR A 61 -10.77 -9.78 -13.02
C THR A 61 -12.09 -9.26 -12.43
N ALA A 62 -12.17 -9.14 -11.10
CA ALA A 62 -13.38 -8.67 -10.41
C ALA A 62 -13.56 -7.13 -10.44
N TYR A 63 -12.61 -6.38 -11.02
CA TYR A 63 -12.58 -4.92 -10.97
C TYR A 63 -12.75 -4.34 -12.38
N LYS A 64 -13.80 -3.53 -12.56
CA LYS A 64 -14.04 -2.79 -13.81
C LYS A 64 -12.89 -1.81 -14.11
N TYR A 65 -12.41 -1.11 -13.08
CA TYR A 65 -11.25 -0.23 -13.16
C TYR A 65 -10.11 -0.82 -12.34
N LYS A 66 -9.00 -1.12 -13.00
CA LYS A 66 -7.86 -1.80 -12.36
C LYS A 66 -7.29 -1.07 -11.14
N PRO A 67 -7.20 0.27 -11.10
CA PRO A 67 -6.75 0.96 -9.88
C PRO A 67 -7.64 0.74 -8.65
N ASP A 68 -8.93 0.40 -8.83
CA ASP A 68 -9.82 0.13 -7.70
C ASP A 68 -9.42 -1.13 -6.94
N TYR A 69 -8.75 -2.10 -7.60
CA TYR A 69 -8.14 -3.25 -6.93
C TYR A 69 -7.15 -2.81 -5.84
N PHE A 70 -6.28 -1.84 -6.14
CA PHE A 70 -5.31 -1.34 -5.18
C PHE A 70 -6.00 -0.67 -3.98
N VAL A 71 -6.94 0.23 -4.27
CA VAL A 71 -7.68 0.98 -3.25
C VAL A 71 -8.45 0.03 -2.33
N ASP A 72 -9.12 -0.96 -2.92
CA ASP A 72 -9.91 -1.95 -2.20
C ASP A 72 -9.05 -2.88 -1.34
N LYS A 73 -7.99 -3.46 -1.89
CA LYS A 73 -7.11 -4.35 -1.11
C LYS A 73 -6.35 -3.61 -0.01
N LEU A 74 -5.87 -2.40 -0.28
CA LEU A 74 -5.14 -1.61 0.70
C LEU A 74 -6.05 -1.18 1.86
N SER A 75 -7.25 -0.68 1.56
CA SER A 75 -8.22 -0.28 2.60
C SER A 75 -8.65 -1.47 3.47
N HIS A 76 -8.90 -2.66 2.88
CA HIS A 76 -9.19 -3.86 3.66
C HIS A 76 -8.01 -4.33 4.53
N GLY A 77 -6.78 -4.26 4.01
CA GLY A 77 -5.58 -4.61 4.78
C GLY A 77 -5.39 -3.71 6.00
N PHE A 78 -5.61 -2.40 5.85
CA PHE A 78 -5.57 -1.46 6.97
C PHE A 78 -6.75 -1.62 7.92
N ALA A 79 -7.97 -1.84 7.41
CA ALA A 79 -9.15 -2.11 8.23
C ALA A 79 -8.92 -3.29 9.17
N ALA A 80 -8.33 -4.37 8.66
CA ALA A 80 -7.98 -5.55 9.46
C ALA A 80 -7.01 -5.19 10.60
N LEU A 81 -6.01 -4.34 10.35
CA LEU A 81 -5.07 -3.87 11.39
C LEU A 81 -5.76 -2.95 12.41
N CYS A 82 -6.49 -1.93 11.93
CA CYS A 82 -7.20 -0.96 12.78
C CYS A 82 -8.23 -1.64 13.68
N ALA A 83 -8.93 -2.66 13.18
CA ALA A 83 -9.92 -3.42 13.94
C ALA A 83 -9.33 -4.13 15.16
N THR A 84 -8.06 -4.56 15.10
CA THR A 84 -7.44 -5.30 16.23
C THR A 84 -7.19 -4.44 17.46
N VAL A 85 -7.17 -3.12 17.30
CA VAL A 85 -6.89 -2.17 18.39
C VAL A 85 -7.99 -1.15 18.59
N TYR A 86 -9.06 -1.17 17.80
CA TYR A 86 -10.15 -0.19 17.89
C TYR A 86 -10.77 -0.15 19.31
N PRO A 87 -11.04 1.04 19.90
CA PRO A 87 -10.89 2.39 19.33
C PRO A 87 -9.51 3.03 19.52
N LYS A 88 -8.51 2.30 20.02
CA LYS A 88 -7.15 2.83 20.24
C LYS A 88 -6.48 3.22 18.92
N PRO A 89 -5.53 4.16 18.92
CA PRO A 89 -4.87 4.64 17.72
C PRO A 89 -4.14 3.54 16.94
N ALA A 90 -4.22 3.61 15.62
CA ALA A 90 -3.42 2.83 14.70
C ALA A 90 -2.67 3.78 13.75
N ILE A 91 -1.38 3.97 13.98
CA ILE A 91 -0.52 4.83 13.16
C ILE A 91 -0.08 4.03 11.92
N ILE A 92 -0.59 4.43 10.77
CA ILE A 92 -0.31 3.83 9.46
C ILE A 92 0.72 4.69 8.74
N ARG A 93 1.88 4.11 8.47
CA ARG A 93 2.91 4.74 7.65
C ARG A 93 2.65 4.46 6.18
N LEU A 94 2.63 5.55 5.41
CA LEU A 94 2.57 5.52 3.95
C LEU A 94 3.81 4.83 3.35
N SER A 95 3.80 4.61 2.03
CA SER A 95 4.76 3.74 1.40
C SER A 95 6.18 4.31 1.48
N ASP A 96 7.08 3.55 2.07
CA ASP A 96 8.50 3.90 2.15
C ASP A 96 9.37 2.86 1.42
N PHE A 97 8.77 2.23 0.41
CA PHE A 97 9.48 1.37 -0.53
C PHE A 97 10.56 2.14 -1.27
N LYS A 98 11.69 1.46 -1.44
CA LYS A 98 12.77 1.86 -2.34
C LYS A 98 12.37 1.52 -3.78
N THR A 99 13.04 2.16 -4.73
CA THR A 99 12.88 1.92 -6.17
C THR A 99 13.06 0.45 -6.54
N ASN A 100 14.07 -0.22 -6.00
CA ASN A 100 14.31 -1.64 -6.25
C ASN A 100 13.23 -2.57 -5.68
N GLU A 101 12.59 -2.19 -4.58
CA GLU A 101 11.47 -2.97 -4.01
C GLU A 101 10.20 -2.80 -4.87
N TYR A 102 9.90 -1.58 -5.30
CA TYR A 102 8.80 -1.32 -6.24
C TYR A 102 9.03 -1.99 -7.59
N ALA A 103 10.27 -2.03 -8.08
CA ALA A 103 10.61 -2.63 -9.37
C ALA A 103 10.33 -4.14 -9.39
N ASN A 104 10.38 -4.79 -8.22
CA ASN A 104 10.11 -6.21 -8.07
C ASN A 104 8.61 -6.55 -7.99
N LEU A 105 7.72 -5.56 -7.87
CA LEU A 105 6.28 -5.78 -8.00
C LEU A 105 5.92 -6.06 -9.45
N ILE A 106 4.79 -6.72 -9.65
CA ILE A 106 4.29 -7.07 -10.98
C ILE A 106 4.07 -5.77 -11.78
N GLY A 107 4.69 -5.66 -12.94
CA GLY A 107 4.67 -4.48 -13.80
C GLY A 107 5.48 -3.28 -13.28
N GLY A 108 6.28 -3.43 -12.21
CA GLY A 108 7.00 -2.32 -11.57
C GLY A 108 8.26 -1.86 -12.31
N ALA A 109 8.98 -2.77 -12.97
CA ALA A 109 10.27 -2.50 -13.58
C ALA A 109 10.25 -1.36 -14.63
N GLU A 110 9.13 -1.14 -15.32
CA GLU A 110 8.99 -0.05 -16.31
C GLU A 110 8.85 1.35 -15.67
N PHE A 111 8.42 1.43 -14.41
CA PHE A 111 8.15 2.70 -13.72
C PHE A 111 9.30 3.15 -12.82
N GLU A 112 10.15 2.21 -12.42
CA GLU A 112 11.20 2.43 -11.44
C GLU A 112 12.57 2.70 -12.07
N PRO A 113 13.24 3.82 -11.73
CA PRO A 113 14.59 4.07 -12.22
C PRO A 113 15.58 3.10 -11.56
N LYS A 114 16.64 2.76 -12.28
CA LYS A 114 17.81 2.12 -11.66
C LYS A 114 18.59 3.18 -10.88
N GLU A 115 18.88 2.88 -9.62
CA GLU A 115 19.65 3.73 -8.73
C GLU A 115 20.81 2.95 -8.15
N GLU A 116 21.98 3.56 -8.08
CA GLU A 116 23.16 2.96 -7.42
C GLU A 116 22.92 2.78 -5.91
N ASN A 117 22.23 3.74 -5.27
CA ASN A 117 21.96 3.74 -3.83
C ASN A 117 20.47 3.99 -3.51
N PRO A 118 19.61 2.96 -3.58
CA PRO A 118 18.16 3.11 -3.33
C PRO A 118 17.80 3.62 -1.93
N MET A 119 18.70 3.52 -0.95
CA MET A 119 18.50 4.06 0.40
C MET A 119 18.39 5.58 0.43
N LEU A 120 19.09 6.28 -0.49
CA LEU A 120 19.14 7.74 -0.61
C LEU A 120 18.37 8.25 -1.84
N GLY A 121 17.64 7.35 -2.50
CA GLY A 121 17.01 7.58 -3.79
C GLY A 121 15.55 7.99 -3.71
N PHE A 122 14.81 7.65 -4.76
CA PHE A 122 13.42 8.04 -4.98
C PHE A 122 12.43 7.27 -4.08
N ARG A 123 12.27 7.76 -2.83
CA ARG A 123 11.41 7.17 -1.79
C ARG A 123 10.77 8.23 -0.87
N GLY A 124 9.86 7.78 0.00
CA GLY A 124 9.21 8.59 1.03
C GLY A 124 8.51 9.83 0.45
N ALA A 125 8.47 10.93 1.21
CA ALA A 125 7.79 12.16 0.81
C ALA A 125 8.17 12.67 -0.59
N SER A 126 9.46 12.54 -0.97
CA SER A 126 9.96 13.00 -2.28
C SER A 126 9.27 12.33 -3.48
N ARG A 127 8.78 11.10 -3.27
CA ARG A 127 8.06 10.31 -4.27
C ARG A 127 6.62 10.78 -4.45
N TYR A 128 5.96 11.19 -3.37
CA TYR A 128 4.51 11.41 -3.36
C TYR A 128 4.04 12.55 -4.26
N TYR A 129 4.81 13.64 -4.36
CA TYR A 129 4.48 14.79 -5.22
C TYR A 129 5.14 14.71 -6.61
N SER A 130 5.99 13.71 -6.86
CA SER A 130 6.70 13.59 -8.13
C SER A 130 5.72 13.28 -9.27
N PRO A 131 5.87 13.92 -10.46
CA PRO A 131 5.07 13.60 -11.63
C PRO A 131 5.10 12.12 -12.02
N ARG A 132 6.15 11.38 -11.63
CA ARG A 132 6.32 9.94 -11.90
C ARG A 132 5.43 9.04 -11.07
N TYR A 133 4.95 9.49 -9.90
CA TYR A 133 4.26 8.64 -8.93
C TYR A 133 3.02 9.30 -8.29
N LYS A 134 2.74 10.58 -8.56
CA LYS A 134 1.57 11.30 -7.99
C LYS A 134 0.24 10.53 -8.13
N GLU A 135 0.05 9.80 -9.22
CA GLU A 135 -1.16 8.98 -9.45
C GLU A 135 -1.19 7.74 -8.54
N GLY A 136 -0.04 7.10 -8.30
CA GLY A 136 0.11 6.02 -7.33
C GLY A 136 -0.19 6.50 -5.90
N PHE A 137 0.37 7.65 -5.51
CA PHE A 137 0.08 8.26 -4.22
C PHE A 137 -1.41 8.60 -4.06
N ALA A 138 -2.07 9.07 -5.12
CA ALA A 138 -3.51 9.32 -5.10
C ALA A 138 -4.32 8.04 -4.79
N LEU A 139 -3.87 6.85 -5.20
CA LEU A 139 -4.51 5.59 -4.82
C LEU A 139 -4.34 5.28 -3.33
N GLU A 140 -3.16 5.55 -2.75
CA GLU A 140 -2.93 5.41 -1.29
C GLU A 140 -3.87 6.34 -0.50
N CYS A 141 -4.00 7.61 -0.93
CA CYS A 141 -4.93 8.56 -0.33
C CYS A 141 -6.40 8.11 -0.45
N ARG A 142 -6.82 7.60 -1.63
CA ARG A 142 -8.17 7.05 -1.83
C ARG A 142 -8.45 5.88 -0.88
N ALA A 143 -7.49 4.98 -0.68
CA ALA A 143 -7.63 3.86 0.25
C ALA A 143 -7.79 4.32 1.70
N LEU A 144 -7.00 5.29 2.14
CA LEU A 144 -7.09 5.87 3.48
C LEU A 144 -8.40 6.65 3.70
N LYS A 145 -8.85 7.39 2.68
CA LYS A 145 -10.14 8.06 2.73
C LYS A 145 -11.29 7.06 2.88
N ARG A 146 -11.31 6.00 2.06
CA ARG A 146 -12.29 4.92 2.16
C ARG A 146 -12.26 4.24 3.53
N LEU A 147 -11.07 3.94 4.04
CA LEU A 147 -10.88 3.34 5.37
C LEU A 147 -11.54 4.17 6.48
N ARG A 148 -11.32 5.49 6.48
CA ARG A 148 -11.82 6.37 7.55
C ARG A 148 -13.29 6.73 7.37
N ASP A 149 -13.67 7.14 6.16
CA ASP A 149 -14.96 7.78 5.89
C ASP A 149 -16.06 6.76 5.57
N GLU A 150 -15.73 5.66 4.88
CA GLU A 150 -16.70 4.64 4.47
C GLU A 150 -16.70 3.43 5.41
N MET A 151 -15.51 2.95 5.81
CA MET A 151 -15.38 1.77 6.69
C MET A 151 -15.44 2.15 8.19
N GLY A 152 -15.37 3.43 8.52
CA GLY A 152 -15.56 3.93 9.90
C GLY A 152 -14.35 3.79 10.83
N PHE A 153 -13.17 3.43 10.33
CA PHE A 153 -11.95 3.30 11.14
C PHE A 153 -11.30 4.67 11.40
N THR A 154 -11.98 5.49 12.19
CA THR A 154 -11.55 6.85 12.56
C THR A 154 -10.28 6.87 13.43
N ASN A 155 -9.91 5.73 14.02
CA ASN A 155 -8.68 5.53 14.79
C ASN A 155 -7.41 5.38 13.92
N ALA A 156 -7.55 5.33 12.59
CA ALA A 156 -6.43 5.35 11.66
C ALA A 156 -5.77 6.74 11.61
N ILE A 157 -4.49 6.80 11.94
CA ILE A 157 -3.65 8.02 11.91
C ILE A 157 -2.60 7.85 10.82
N VAL A 158 -2.48 8.83 9.93
CA VAL A 158 -1.53 8.77 8.81
C VAL A 158 -0.16 9.30 9.23
N MET A 159 0.90 8.56 8.94
CA MET A 159 2.29 8.95 9.11
C MET A 159 2.96 9.02 7.74
N VAL A 160 3.55 10.17 7.44
CA VAL A 160 4.43 10.38 6.28
C VAL A 160 5.86 10.01 6.69
N PRO A 161 6.54 9.08 5.99
CA PRO A 161 7.94 8.72 6.24
C PRO A 161 8.93 9.80 5.80
#